data_AF-A0A257YKE1-F1
#
_entry.id   AF-A0A257YKE1-F1
#
_cell.length_a   1.000
_cell.length_b   1.000
_cell.length_c   1.000
_cell.angle_alpha   90.00
_cell.angle_beta   90.00
_cell.angle_gamma   90.00
#
_symmetry.space_group_name_H-M   'P 1'
#
loop_
_entity.id
_entity.type
_entity.pdbx_description
1 polymer ?
#
loop_
_entity_poly.entity_id
_entity_poly.type
_entity_poly.pdbx_seq_one_letter_code
_entity_poly.pdbx_strand_id
1 'polypeptide(L)'
;MLALAVELADWPPLDSPARRAEVRSPACGSTLAIDLVLGADERIARLGLRVRACAVGQAAAAIFARHAAGRDAAQIGLALARLEAWLEEQGPAPDWPDLALVAAARDFPGRHGALLLPWKGAVAALSSPADAR
;
A
#
# COMPACT_ATOMS: atom_id res chain seq x y z
N MET A 1 -8.42 -0.07 16.37
CA MET A 1 -8.01 1.11 15.55
C MET A 1 -6.67 1.68 15.99
N LEU A 2 -6.41 1.88 17.30
CA LEU A 2 -5.07 2.25 17.81
C LEU A 2 -3.98 1.20 17.54
N ALA A 3 -4.32 -0.10 17.56
CA ALA A 3 -3.36 -1.18 17.36
C ALA A 3 -2.64 -1.14 15.99
N LEU A 4 -3.32 -0.72 14.92
CA LEU A 4 -2.75 -0.73 13.56
C LEU A 4 -1.82 0.46 13.30
N ALA A 5 -2.04 1.58 13.99
CA ALA A 5 -1.10 2.70 13.96
C ALA A 5 0.21 2.36 14.69
N VAL A 6 0.14 1.56 15.76
CA VAL A 6 1.33 1.03 16.45
C VAL A 6 2.06 0.04 15.56
N GLU A 7 1.34 -0.83 14.86
CA GLU A 7 1.95 -1.82 13.97
C GLU A 7 2.74 -1.20 12.81
N LEU A 8 2.30 -0.05 12.28
CA LEU A 8 3.07 0.67 11.25
C LEU A 8 4.46 1.09 11.72
N ALA A 9 4.73 1.15 13.03
CA ALA A 9 6.06 1.41 13.56
C ALA A 9 7.07 0.28 13.25
N ASP A 10 6.60 -0.92 12.89
CA ASP A 10 7.45 -2.04 12.47
C ASP A 10 8.02 -1.84 11.05
N TRP A 11 7.49 -0.87 10.29
CA TRP A 11 7.98 -0.49 8.95
C TRP A 11 8.34 1.00 8.88
N PRO A 12 9.37 1.45 9.64
CA PRO A 12 9.80 2.83 9.58
C PRO A 12 10.37 3.19 8.19
N PRO A 13 10.37 4.48 7.80
CA PRO A 13 11.05 4.94 6.59
C PRO A 13 12.49 4.45 6.50
N LEU A 14 12.97 4.18 5.28
CA LEU A 14 14.30 3.65 5.06
C LEU A 14 15.30 4.78 4.81
N ASP A 15 16.52 4.64 5.35
CA ASP A 15 17.60 5.61 5.14
C ASP A 15 18.15 5.57 3.71
N SER A 16 18.15 4.39 3.08
CA SER A 16 18.68 4.14 1.73
C SER A 16 17.73 3.26 0.91
N PRO A 17 16.56 3.80 0.50
CA PRO A 17 15.66 3.09 -0.39
C PRO A 17 16.22 3.04 -1.82
N ALA A 18 15.96 1.94 -2.52
CA ALA A 18 16.27 1.83 -3.95
C ALA A 18 15.18 2.47 -4.83
N ARG A 19 13.95 2.53 -4.31
CA ARG A 19 12.78 3.17 -4.94
C ARG A 19 11.98 3.92 -3.89
N ARG A 20 11.40 5.05 -4.28
CA ARG A 20 10.56 5.87 -3.42
C ARG A 20 9.39 6.45 -4.21
N ALA A 21 8.23 6.58 -3.56
CA ALA A 21 7.11 7.36 -4.08
C ALA A 21 6.30 7.97 -2.94
N GLU A 22 5.62 9.07 -3.25
CA GLU A 22 4.60 9.69 -2.38
C GLU A 22 3.30 9.82 -3.16
N VAL A 23 2.20 9.40 -2.53
CA VAL A 23 0.87 9.41 -3.12
C VAL A 23 -0.13 10.07 -2.18
N ARG A 24 -1.16 10.69 -2.76
CA ARG A 24 -2.22 11.40 -2.04
C ARG A 24 -3.59 10.97 -2.56
N SER A 25 -4.53 10.78 -1.63
CA SER A 25 -5.95 10.58 -1.94
C SER A 25 -6.64 11.94 -2.03
N PRO A 26 -7.15 12.35 -3.20
CA PRO A 26 -7.84 13.64 -3.34
C PRO A 26 -9.16 13.69 -2.57
N ALA A 27 -9.85 12.55 -2.40
CA ALA A 27 -11.16 12.47 -1.76
C ALA A 27 -11.12 12.79 -0.25
N CYS A 28 -10.02 12.48 0.43
CA CYS A 28 -9.93 12.60 1.89
C CYS A 28 -8.63 13.26 2.39
N GLY A 29 -7.75 13.68 1.48
CA GLY A 29 -6.48 14.33 1.79
C GLY A 29 -5.41 13.41 2.40
N SER A 30 -5.68 12.10 2.55
CA SER A 30 -4.72 11.14 3.11
C SER A 30 -3.47 11.05 2.23
N THR A 31 -2.30 10.92 2.84
CA THR A 31 -1.01 10.75 2.14
C THR A 31 -0.26 9.52 2.63
N LEU A 32 0.54 8.95 1.73
CA LEU A 32 1.43 7.83 2.02
C LEU A 32 2.72 8.01 1.22
N ALA A 33 3.85 8.00 1.92
CA ALA A 33 5.16 7.82 1.30
C ALA A 33 5.63 6.37 1.55
N ILE A 34 6.19 5.76 0.50
CA ILE A 34 6.72 4.40 0.54
C ILE A 34 8.14 4.38 0.03
N ASP A 35 8.95 3.63 0.77
CA ASP A 35 10.35 3.32 0.51
C ASP A 35 10.43 1.83 0.20
N LEU A 36 11.12 1.44 -0.87
CA LEU A 36 11.33 0.04 -1.23
C LEU A 36 12.82 -0.24 -1.44
N VAL A 37 13.25 -1.40 -0.95
CA VAL A 37 14.50 -2.06 -1.35
C VAL A 37 14.11 -3.34 -2.06
N LEU A 38 14.66 -3.54 -3.26
CA LEU A 38 14.41 -4.72 -4.07
C LEU A 38 15.53 -5.75 -3.87
N GLY A 39 15.15 -7.03 -3.94
CA GLY A 39 16.10 -8.14 -4.04
C GLY A 39 16.68 -8.25 -5.45
N ALA A 40 17.59 -9.20 -5.65
CA ALA A 40 18.22 -9.46 -6.95
C ALA A 40 17.23 -9.95 -8.02
N ASP A 41 16.05 -10.39 -7.62
CA ASP A 41 14.95 -10.87 -8.47
C ASP A 41 13.88 -9.79 -8.72
N GLU A 42 14.18 -8.52 -8.43
CA GLU A 42 13.27 -7.37 -8.53
C GLU A 42 12.01 -7.50 -7.65
N ARG A 43 12.03 -8.38 -6.64
CA ARG A 43 10.96 -8.50 -5.63
C ARG A 43 11.23 -7.58 -4.45
N ILE A 44 10.18 -7.12 -3.79
CA ILE A 44 10.30 -6.29 -2.58
C ILE A 44 11.00 -7.11 -1.48
N ALA A 45 12.20 -6.69 -1.08
CA ALA A 45 12.94 -7.28 0.02
C ALA A 45 12.64 -6.58 1.35
N ARG A 46 12.58 -5.25 1.33
CA ARG A 46 12.23 -4.42 2.49
C ARG A 46 11.38 -3.23 2.04
N LEU A 47 10.56 -2.74 2.95
CA LEU A 47 9.81 -1.51 2.77
C LEU A 47 9.83 -0.64 4.02
N GLY A 48 9.63 0.65 3.82
CA GLY A 48 9.37 1.63 4.87
C GLY A 48 8.18 2.50 4.50
N LEU A 49 7.37 2.86 5.49
CA LEU A 49 6.13 3.60 5.28
C LEU A 49 6.07 4.86 6.13
N ARG A 50 5.54 5.93 5.55
CA ARG A 50 5.10 7.12 6.26
C ARG A 50 3.66 7.41 5.90
N VAL A 51 2.75 7.11 6.82
CA VAL A 51 1.31 7.14 6.57
C VAL A 51 0.66 8.29 7.34
N ARG A 52 -0.05 9.16 6.63
CA ARG A 52 -0.94 10.18 7.20
C ARG A 52 -2.32 10.00 6.61
N ALA A 53 -3.08 9.09 7.21
CA ALA A 53 -4.40 8.72 6.72
C ALA A 53 -5.39 8.54 7.87
N CYS A 54 -6.68 8.49 7.52
CA CYS A 54 -7.68 7.98 8.44
C CYS A 54 -7.39 6.50 8.79
N ALA A 55 -8.10 5.98 9.78
CA ALA A 55 -7.84 4.64 10.27
C ALA A 55 -8.00 3.52 9.22
N VAL A 56 -8.88 3.67 8.23
CA VAL A 56 -8.97 2.73 7.10
C VAL A 56 -7.67 2.73 6.31
N GLY A 57 -7.10 3.90 6.01
CA GLY A 57 -5.83 4.00 5.28
C GLY A 57 -4.65 3.48 6.10
N GLN A 58 -4.63 3.71 7.41
CA GLN A 58 -3.61 3.13 8.29
C GLN A 58 -3.71 1.59 8.35
N ALA A 59 -4.92 1.07 8.49
CA ALA A 59 -5.19 -0.37 8.47
C ALA A 59 -4.76 -1.01 7.15
N ALA A 60 -5.15 -0.39 6.03
CA ALA A 60 -4.77 -0.83 4.69
C ALA A 60 -3.24 -0.81 4.51
N ALA A 61 -2.55 0.21 5.03
CA ALA A 61 -1.09 0.28 4.97
C ALA A 61 -0.40 -0.82 5.78
N ALA A 62 -0.91 -1.14 6.98
CA ALA A 62 -0.38 -2.24 7.79
C ALA A 62 -0.59 -3.60 7.09
N ILE A 63 -1.80 -3.85 6.59
CA ILE A 63 -2.13 -5.07 5.82
C ILE A 63 -1.25 -5.20 4.57
N PHE A 64 -1.02 -4.09 3.88
CA PHE A 64 -0.09 -4.09 2.75
C PHE A 64 1.32 -4.46 3.22
N ALA A 65 1.83 -3.84 4.27
CA ALA A 65 3.21 -4.03 4.72
C ALA A 65 3.54 -5.45 5.18
N ARG A 66 2.60 -6.13 5.86
CA ARG A 66 2.70 -7.54 6.24
C ARG A 66 3.01 -8.47 5.08
N HIS A 67 2.42 -8.17 3.92
CA HIS A 67 2.37 -9.09 2.79
C HIS A 67 3.13 -8.57 1.56
N ALA A 68 3.69 -7.36 1.59
CA ALA A 68 4.38 -6.79 0.42
C ALA A 68 5.71 -7.51 0.09
N ALA A 69 6.41 -8.03 1.09
CA ALA A 69 7.69 -8.71 0.88
C ALA A 69 7.54 -9.94 -0.05
N GLY A 70 8.50 -10.11 -0.97
CA GLY A 70 8.50 -11.18 -1.97
C GLY A 70 7.58 -10.95 -3.18
N ARG A 71 6.84 -9.83 -3.24
CA ARG A 71 6.01 -9.49 -4.40
C ARG A 71 6.77 -8.60 -5.39
N ASP A 72 6.52 -8.80 -6.68
CA ASP A 72 7.05 -7.98 -7.77
C ASP A 72 6.04 -6.93 -8.27
N ALA A 73 6.47 -6.07 -9.19
CA ALA A 73 5.65 -5.00 -9.76
C ALA A 73 4.37 -5.51 -10.44
N ALA A 74 4.42 -6.65 -11.12
CA ALA A 74 3.26 -7.22 -11.79
C ALA A 74 2.22 -7.72 -10.78
N GLN A 75 2.67 -8.39 -9.70
CA GLN A 75 1.80 -8.85 -8.63
C GLN A 75 1.15 -7.70 -7.86
N ILE A 76 1.91 -6.63 -7.56
CA ILE A 76 1.37 -5.44 -6.91
C ILE A 76 0.36 -4.71 -7.81
N GLY A 77 0.68 -4.55 -9.11
CA GLY A 77 -0.22 -3.94 -10.09
C GLY A 77 -1.52 -4.73 -10.27
N LEU A 78 -1.43 -6.06 -10.34
CA LEU A 78 -2.61 -6.93 -10.42
C LEU A 78 -3.48 -6.85 -9.16
N ALA A 79 -2.86 -6.80 -7.98
CA ALA A 79 -3.58 -6.62 -6.73
C ALA A 79 -4.31 -5.27 -6.69
N LEU A 80 -3.67 -4.18 -7.14
CA LEU A 80 -4.29 -2.87 -7.25
C LEU A 80 -5.52 -2.88 -8.18
N ALA A 81 -5.37 -3.42 -9.39
CA ALA A 81 -6.46 -3.49 -10.36
C ALA A 81 -7.66 -4.30 -9.82
N ARG A 82 -7.39 -5.41 -9.12
CA ARG A 82 -8.43 -6.22 -8.48
C ARG A 82 -9.09 -5.51 -7.30
N LEU A 83 -8.34 -4.73 -6.52
CA LEU A 83 -8.90 -3.91 -5.45
C LEU A 83 -9.83 -2.82 -6.01
N GLU A 84 -9.42 -2.15 -7.08
CA GLU A 84 -10.24 -1.13 -7.75
C GLU A 84 -11.55 -1.74 -8.27
N ALA A 85 -11.47 -2.86 -8.99
CA ALA A 85 -12.66 -3.57 -9.46
C ALA A 85 -13.58 -4.01 -8.31
N TRP A 86 -13.02 -4.63 -7.25
CA TRP A 86 -13.79 -5.08 -6.10
C TRP A 86 -14.50 -3.94 -5.36
N LEU A 87 -13.87 -2.76 -5.24
CA LEU A 87 -14.47 -1.57 -4.63
C LEU A 87 -15.58 -0.96 -5.48
N GLU A 88 -15.51 -1.11 -6.80
CA GLU A 88 -16.57 -0.73 -7.75
C GLU A 88 -17.67 -1.81 -7.88
N GLU A 89 -17.70 -2.78 -6.97
CA GLU A 89 -18.60 -3.93 -6.97
C GLU A 89 -18.47 -4.86 -8.19
N GLN A 90 -17.32 -4.80 -8.85
CA GLN A 90 -16.98 -5.61 -10.01
C GLN A 90 -16.02 -6.73 -9.60
N GLY A 91 -16.55 -7.94 -9.45
CA GLY A 91 -15.75 -9.14 -9.22
C GLY A 91 -15.41 -9.44 -7.76
N PRO A 92 -14.60 -10.50 -7.53
CA PRO A 92 -14.28 -10.99 -6.20
C PRO A 92 -13.25 -10.11 -5.49
N ALA A 93 -13.18 -10.24 -4.17
CA ALA A 93 -12.10 -9.64 -3.39
C ALA A 93 -10.73 -10.14 -3.89
N PRO A 94 -9.70 -9.27 -3.93
CA PRO A 94 -8.36 -9.69 -4.30
C PRO A 94 -7.80 -10.70 -3.31
N ASP A 95 -6.93 -11.57 -3.81
CA ASP A 95 -6.15 -12.49 -3.01
C ASP A 95 -4.99 -11.75 -2.30
N TRP A 96 -5.36 -10.96 -1.28
CA TRP A 96 -4.44 -10.31 -0.37
C TRP A 96 -4.81 -10.69 1.07
N PRO A 97 -3.92 -11.34 1.83
CA PRO A 97 -4.27 -11.78 3.17
C PRO A 97 -4.63 -10.60 4.09
N ASP A 98 -5.48 -10.86 5.08
CA ASP A 98 -6.01 -9.86 6.03
C ASP A 98 -6.89 -8.75 5.44
N LEU A 99 -7.15 -8.73 4.12
CA LEU A 99 -8.00 -7.71 3.50
C LEU A 99 -9.42 -7.66 4.09
N ALA A 100 -9.92 -8.81 4.58
CA ALA A 100 -11.21 -8.90 5.28
C ALA A 100 -11.33 -7.92 6.48
N LEU A 101 -10.21 -7.54 7.11
CA LEU A 101 -10.20 -6.59 8.23
C LEU A 101 -10.60 -5.16 7.83
N VAL A 102 -10.48 -4.82 6.54
CA VAL A 102 -10.90 -3.54 5.97
C VAL A 102 -12.07 -3.69 5.00
N ALA A 103 -12.70 -4.87 4.92
CA ALA A 103 -13.77 -5.15 3.97
C ALA A 103 -14.98 -4.22 4.12
N ALA A 104 -15.31 -3.83 5.35
CA ALA A 104 -16.38 -2.88 5.63
C ALA A 104 -16.17 -1.51 4.96
N ALA A 105 -14.94 -1.14 4.59
CA ALA A 105 -14.66 0.11 3.88
C ALA A 105 -15.24 0.14 2.46
N ARG A 106 -15.59 -1.03 1.89
CA ARG A 106 -16.25 -1.13 0.58
C ARG A 106 -17.56 -0.36 0.54
N ASP A 107 -18.34 -0.37 1.62
CA ASP A 107 -19.64 0.33 1.70
C ASP A 107 -19.49 1.86 1.87
N PHE A 108 -18.26 2.38 1.93
CA PHE A 108 -17.97 3.79 2.12
C PHE A 108 -17.07 4.35 1.00
N PRO A 109 -17.65 4.78 -0.14
CA PRO A 109 -16.90 5.30 -1.29
C PRO A 109 -15.89 6.41 -0.94
N GLY A 110 -16.22 7.28 0.01
CA GLY A 110 -15.32 8.33 0.50
C GLY A 110 -14.04 7.81 1.19
N ARG A 111 -13.97 6.50 1.51
CA ARG A 111 -12.81 5.84 2.13
C ARG A 111 -11.99 5.01 1.15
N HIS A 112 -12.52 4.69 -0.04
CA HIS A 112 -11.85 3.89 -1.06
C HIS A 112 -10.48 4.44 -1.42
N GLY A 113 -10.41 5.77 -1.60
CA GLY A 113 -9.16 6.44 -1.91
C GLY A 113 -8.07 6.24 -0.85
N ALA A 114 -8.42 6.15 0.44
CA ALA A 114 -7.47 5.88 1.51
C ALA A 114 -7.05 4.41 1.56
N LEU A 115 -7.97 3.49 1.23
CA LEU A 115 -7.70 2.05 1.18
C LEU A 115 -6.68 1.72 0.08
N LEU A 116 -6.80 2.34 -1.09
CA LEU A 116 -5.93 2.05 -2.25
C LEU A 116 -4.52 2.67 -2.14
N LEU A 117 -4.28 3.60 -1.20
CA LEU A 117 -3.02 4.34 -1.12
C LEU A 117 -1.75 3.47 -1.07
N PRO A 118 -1.67 2.40 -0.25
CA PRO A 118 -0.45 1.60 -0.15
C PRO A 118 -0.06 0.94 -1.47
N TRP A 119 -1.05 0.36 -2.17
CA TRP A 119 -0.83 -0.27 -3.47
C TRP A 119 -0.50 0.77 -4.55
N LYS A 120 -1.18 1.92 -4.58
CA LYS A 120 -0.85 3.02 -5.51
C LYS A 120 0.57 3.53 -5.29
N GLY A 121 0.97 3.71 -4.04
CA GLY A 121 2.33 4.10 -3.67
C GLY A 121 3.35 3.08 -4.15
N ALA A 122 3.10 1.80 -3.93
CA ALA A 122 4.03 0.74 -4.34
C ALA A 122 4.17 0.63 -5.87
N VAL A 123 3.07 0.69 -6.62
CA VAL A 123 3.13 0.73 -8.10
C VAL A 123 3.92 1.95 -8.57
N ALA A 124 3.68 3.12 -7.98
CA ALA A 124 4.42 4.34 -8.32
C ALA A 124 5.92 4.21 -8.02
N ALA A 125 6.29 3.66 -6.86
CA ALA A 125 7.69 3.44 -6.49
C ALA A 125 8.37 2.43 -7.42
N LEU A 126 7.70 1.32 -7.76
CA LEU A 126 8.25 0.28 -8.64
C LEU A 126 8.37 0.73 -10.10
N SER A 127 7.54 1.68 -10.53
CA SER A 127 7.59 2.26 -11.88
C SER A 127 8.58 3.42 -12.01
N SER A 128 8.99 4.00 -10.89
CA SER A 128 10.01 5.06 -10.87
C SER A 128 11.40 4.50 -11.16
N PRO A 129 12.28 5.27 -11.82
CA PRO A 129 13.68 4.90 -11.93
C PRO A 129 14.31 4.74 -10.54
N ALA A 130 15.35 3.90 -10.47
CA ALA A 130 16.13 3.72 -9.25
C ALA A 130 16.64 5.08 -8.76
N ASP A 131 16.44 5.38 -7.48
CA ASP A 131 16.97 6.61 -6.89
C ASP A 131 18.47 6.41 -6.73
N ALA A 132 19.25 6.91 -7.71
CA ALA A 132 20.70 6.85 -7.70
C ALA A 132 21.21 7.90 -6.71
N ARG A 133 21.51 7.47 -5.48
CA ARG A 133 22.37 8.23 -4.57
C ARG A 133 23.82 7.83 -4.76
#